data_AF-A0A5N5SZE6-F1
#
_entry.id   AF-A0A5N5SZE6-F1
#
_cell.length_a   1.000
_cell.length_b   1.000
_cell.length_c   1.000
_cell.angle_alpha   90.00
_cell.angle_beta   90.00
_cell.angle_gamma   90.00
#
_symmetry.space_group_name_H-M   'P 1'
#
loop_
_entity.id
_entity.type
_entity.pdbx_description
1 polymer ?
#
loop_
_entity_poly.entity_id
_entity_poly.type
_entity_poly.pdbx_seq_one_letter_code
_entity_poly.pdbx_strand_id
1 'polypeptide(L)'
;MPAIYSFSIYAGTALLIDFLLQVTCLVALIVLDAKRENNDRYDVACCLKSKHPSLDLENREDICVKMFKTLFTKFLFNDIVRGIVLLLFVGAFCTSCVFVPKIDIGLEEELGMPEDSYLLKYFDFLDKYLSVGPPVYFVVRDGFDFSDPNEQNIICQSIGCNVDSVLAQVFWASEAPDV
;
A
#
# COMPACT_ATOMS: atom_id res chain seq x y z
N MET A 1 1.56 -3.87 -11.06
CA MET A 1 2.61 -3.01 -10.47
C MET A 1 3.72 -3.88 -9.89
N PRO A 2 4.94 -3.88 -10.49
CA PRO A 2 6.04 -4.77 -10.08
C PRO A 2 6.56 -4.51 -8.66
N ALA A 3 6.43 -3.28 -8.16
CA ALA A 3 6.80 -2.91 -6.79
C ALA A 3 5.97 -3.70 -5.75
N ILE A 4 4.64 -3.74 -5.91
CA ILE A 4 3.74 -4.46 -4.99
C ILE A 4 4.00 -5.96 -5.04
N TYR A 5 4.26 -6.52 -6.23
CA TYR A 5 4.59 -7.94 -6.39
C TYR A 5 5.84 -8.32 -5.58
N SER A 6 6.91 -7.54 -5.72
CA SER A 6 8.17 -7.78 -5.00
C SER A 6 7.98 -7.62 -3.49
N PHE A 7 7.28 -6.56 -3.05
CA PHE A 7 6.96 -6.33 -1.65
C PHE A 7 6.19 -7.51 -1.04
N SER A 8 5.16 -8.00 -1.71
CA SER A 8 4.34 -9.12 -1.21
C SER A 8 5.14 -10.42 -1.07
N ILE A 9 6.05 -10.71 -2.00
CA ILE A 9 6.91 -11.91 -1.90
C ILE A 9 7.91 -11.78 -0.74
N TYR A 10 8.55 -10.61 -0.59
CA TYR A 10 9.46 -10.38 0.51
C TYR A 10 8.75 -10.42 1.87
N ALA A 11 7.61 -9.74 2.00
CA ALA A 11 6.80 -9.74 3.21
C ALA A 11 6.30 -11.16 3.56
N GLY A 12 5.79 -11.91 2.58
CA GLY A 12 5.34 -13.29 2.78
C GLY A 12 6.48 -14.22 3.23
N THR A 13 7.65 -14.09 2.63
CA THR A 13 8.84 -14.88 3.01
C THR A 13 9.35 -14.50 4.39
N ALA A 14 9.38 -13.21 4.71
CA ALA A 14 9.78 -12.71 6.02
C ALA A 14 8.87 -13.23 7.13
N LEU A 15 7.54 -13.21 6.93
CA LEU A 15 6.57 -13.73 7.90
C LEU A 15 6.72 -15.25 8.11
N LEU A 16 7.01 -16.00 7.06
CA LEU A 16 7.25 -17.45 7.17
C LEU A 16 8.49 -17.73 8.02
N ILE A 17 9.59 -17.03 7.74
CA ILE A 17 10.85 -17.18 8.49
C ILE A 17 10.67 -16.73 9.94
N ASP A 18 10.01 -15.59 10.16
CA ASP A 18 9.70 -15.08 11.51
C ASP A 18 8.88 -16.09 12.31
N PHE A 19 7.83 -16.67 11.72
CA PHE A 19 7.05 -17.72 12.36
C PHE A 19 7.90 -18.95 12.74
N LEU A 20 8.76 -19.42 11.83
CA LEU A 20 9.64 -20.56 12.12
C LEU A 20 10.63 -20.25 13.24
N LEU A 21 11.22 -19.05 13.26
CA LEU A 21 12.12 -18.60 14.31
C LEU A 21 11.40 -18.43 15.65
N GLN A 22 10.17 -17.91 15.64
CA GLN A 22 9.35 -17.78 16.85
C GLN A 22 8.99 -19.16 17.45
N VAL A 23 8.59 -20.13 16.64
CA VAL A 23 8.21 -21.46 17.17
C VAL A 23 9.43 -22.27 17.62
N THR A 24 10.61 -22.06 17.03
CA THR A 24 11.82 -22.83 17.34
C THR A 24 12.76 -22.09 18.30
N CYS A 25 13.39 -21.01 17.84
CA CYS A 25 14.42 -20.28 18.56
C CYS A 25 13.84 -19.56 19.79
N LEU A 26 12.74 -18.83 19.63
CA LEU A 26 12.14 -18.08 20.76
C LEU A 26 11.62 -19.03 21.84
N VAL A 27 10.92 -20.11 21.47
CA VAL A 27 10.48 -21.12 22.44
C VAL A 27 11.66 -21.76 23.17
N ALA A 28 12.75 -22.08 22.47
CA ALA A 28 13.96 -22.62 23.11
C ALA A 28 14.56 -21.61 24.12
N LEU A 29 14.60 -20.32 23.78
CA LEU A 29 15.04 -19.26 24.68
C LEU A 29 14.11 -19.13 25.90
N ILE A 30 12.79 -19.19 25.71
CA ILE A 30 11.81 -19.18 26.82
C ILE A 30 12.01 -20.38 27.76
N VAL A 31 12.28 -21.57 27.23
CA VAL A 31 12.57 -22.76 28.06
C VAL A 31 13.87 -22.60 28.84
N LEU A 32 14.91 -22.02 28.21
CA LEU A 32 16.17 -21.71 28.91
C LEU A 32 15.97 -20.66 30.01
N ASP A 33 15.09 -19.68 29.77
CA ASP A 33 14.74 -18.64 30.72
C ASP A 33 13.93 -19.20 31.90
N ALA A 34 12.91 -20.02 31.63
CA ALA A 34 12.16 -20.74 32.67
C ALA A 34 13.07 -21.65 33.50
N LYS A 35 14.07 -22.30 32.88
CA LYS A 35 15.08 -23.07 33.62
C LYS A 35 15.97 -22.16 34.47
N ARG A 36 16.27 -20.93 34.05
CA ARG A 36 17.03 -19.96 34.86
C ARG A 36 16.22 -19.45 36.04
N GLU A 37 14.96 -19.10 35.82
CA GLU A 37 14.02 -18.65 36.85
C GLU A 37 13.85 -19.71 37.94
N ASN A 38 13.64 -20.98 37.56
CA ASN A 38 13.59 -22.12 38.49
C ASN A 38 14.90 -22.35 39.28
N ASN A 39 16.02 -21.75 38.87
CA ASN A 39 17.30 -21.81 39.58
C ASN A 39 17.55 -20.56 40.45
N ASP A 40 16.55 -19.69 40.63
CA ASP A 40 16.58 -18.44 41.40
C ASP A 40 17.72 -17.49 40.97
N ARG A 41 18.00 -17.37 39.67
CA ARG A 41 19.06 -16.49 39.13
C ARG A 41 18.47 -15.23 38.48
N TYR A 42 19.06 -14.07 38.75
CA TYR A 42 18.62 -12.78 38.18
C TYR A 42 18.84 -12.70 36.66
N ASP A 43 17.91 -12.13 35.89
CA ASP A 43 17.88 -12.07 34.41
C ASP A 43 19.14 -11.47 33.75
N VAL A 44 19.65 -10.35 34.26
CA VAL A 44 20.81 -9.67 33.66
C VAL A 44 22.14 -10.15 34.27
N ALA A 45 22.13 -10.63 35.51
CA ALA A 45 23.33 -11.05 36.23
C ALA A 45 23.32 -12.57 36.48
N CYS A 46 23.72 -13.34 35.47
CA CYS A 46 23.71 -14.81 35.46
C CYS A 46 24.44 -15.50 36.63
N CYS A 47 25.32 -14.78 37.35
CA CYS A 47 26.19 -15.32 38.40
C CYS A 47 25.66 -15.10 39.83
N LEU A 48 24.60 -14.30 40.02
CA LEU A 48 24.04 -13.99 41.33
C LEU A 48 22.74 -14.80 41.54
N LYS A 49 22.71 -15.61 42.59
CA LYS A 49 21.49 -16.30 43.05
C LYS A 49 20.74 -15.41 44.04
N SER A 50 19.42 -15.37 43.90
CA SER A 50 18.53 -14.77 44.87
C SER A 50 18.65 -15.53 46.20
N LYS A 51 18.73 -14.77 47.31
CA LYS A 51 18.74 -15.33 48.68
C LYS A 51 17.35 -15.66 49.19
N HIS A 52 16.30 -15.17 48.52
CA HIS A 52 14.91 -15.50 48.81
C HIS A 52 14.39 -16.42 47.70
N PRO A 53 14.01 -17.67 48.02
CA PRO A 53 13.34 -18.54 47.05
C PRO A 53 12.04 -17.86 46.62
N SER A 54 11.78 -17.83 45.32
CA SER A 54 10.57 -17.25 44.75
C SER A 54 9.32 -17.90 45.34
N LEU A 55 8.64 -17.18 46.23
CA LEU A 55 7.31 -17.52 46.73
C LEU A 55 6.36 -17.68 45.53
N ASP A 56 5.65 -18.81 45.49
CA ASP A 56 4.66 -19.23 44.48
C ASP A 56 4.06 -18.07 43.66
N LEU A 57 4.59 -17.91 42.43
CA LEU A 57 4.07 -16.96 41.42
C LEU A 57 2.72 -17.39 40.82
N GLU A 58 2.19 -18.56 41.21
CA GLU A 58 1.02 -19.22 40.62
C GLU A 58 -0.27 -18.37 40.65
N ASN A 59 -0.32 -17.28 41.41
CA ASN A 59 -1.54 -16.49 41.65
C ASN A 59 -1.43 -14.98 41.40
N ARG A 60 -0.36 -14.48 40.76
CA ARG A 60 -0.32 -13.07 40.36
C ARG A 60 -0.98 -12.90 38.99
N GLU A 61 -2.30 -12.73 38.98
CA GLU A 61 -2.97 -12.17 37.80
C GLU A 61 -2.32 -10.82 37.48
N ASP A 62 -1.80 -10.68 36.26
CA ASP A 62 -1.24 -9.42 35.78
C ASP A 62 -2.25 -8.29 35.93
N ILE A 63 -1.77 -7.13 36.40
CA ILE A 63 -2.59 -5.94 36.62
C ILE A 63 -3.37 -5.57 35.34
N CYS A 64 -2.74 -5.73 34.17
CA CYS A 64 -3.37 -5.50 32.87
C CYS A 64 -4.54 -6.46 32.60
N VAL A 65 -4.35 -7.76 32.87
CA VAL A 65 -5.40 -8.78 32.70
C VAL A 65 -6.55 -8.50 33.65
N LYS A 66 -6.25 -8.15 34.90
CA LYS A 66 -7.25 -7.78 35.90
C LYS A 66 -8.03 -6.53 35.48
N MET A 67 -7.37 -5.50 34.98
CA MET A 67 -8.01 -4.28 34.48
C MET A 67 -8.93 -4.57 33.28
N PHE A 68 -8.48 -5.39 32.33
CA PHE A 68 -9.28 -5.77 31.17
C PHE A 68 -10.53 -6.56 31.55
N LYS A 69 -10.38 -7.53 32.47
CA LYS A 69 -11.48 -8.37 32.94
C LYS A 69 -12.49 -7.60 33.80
N THR A 70 -12.02 -6.70 34.65
CA THR A 70 -12.88 -6.01 35.64
C THR A 70 -13.47 -4.71 35.12
N LEU A 71 -12.69 -3.89 34.42
CA LEU A 71 -13.11 -2.56 33.95
C LEU A 71 -13.64 -2.63 32.52
N PHE A 72 -12.80 -3.10 31.58
CA PHE A 72 -13.10 -3.03 30.14
C PHE A 72 -14.27 -3.94 29.74
N THR A 73 -14.28 -5.18 30.24
CA THR A 73 -15.35 -6.14 29.95
C THR A 73 -16.70 -5.64 30.47
N LYS A 74 -16.77 -5.14 31.72
CA LYS A 74 -18.04 -4.63 32.27
C LYS A 74 -18.56 -3.39 31.54
N PHE A 75 -17.66 -2.53 31.07
CA PHE A 75 -18.02 -1.34 30.32
C PHE A 75 -18.52 -1.67 28.91
N LEU A 76 -17.79 -2.51 28.16
CA LEU A 76 -18.11 -2.82 26.75
C LEU A 76 -19.36 -3.70 26.61
N PHE A 77 -19.58 -4.63 27.53
CA PHE A 77 -20.71 -5.58 27.48
C PHE A 77 -22.02 -5.02 28.05
N ASN A 78 -22.05 -3.77 28.53
CA ASN A 78 -23.31 -3.13 28.89
C ASN A 78 -24.19 -2.93 27.64
N ASP A 79 -25.46 -3.33 27.69
CA ASP A 79 -26.36 -3.36 26.53
C ASP A 79 -26.47 -2.00 25.80
N ILE A 80 -26.42 -0.90 26.56
CA ILE A 80 -26.43 0.47 26.02
C ILE A 80 -25.13 0.76 25.25
N VAL A 81 -23.98 0.48 25.86
CA VAL A 81 -22.66 0.74 25.26
C VAL A 81 -22.46 -0.11 24.02
N ARG A 82 -22.86 -1.38 24.07
CA ARG A 82 -22.83 -2.29 22.93
C ARG A 82 -23.64 -1.75 21.75
N GLY A 83 -24.86 -1.25 21.99
CA GLY A 83 -25.68 -0.63 20.95
C GLY A 83 -25.02 0.59 20.32
N ILE A 84 -24.43 1.47 21.15
CA ILE A 84 -23.71 2.67 20.68
C ILE A 84 -22.50 2.29 19.83
N VAL A 85 -21.69 1.34 20.27
CA VAL A 85 -20.49 0.90 19.54
C VAL A 85 -20.86 0.34 18.18
N LEU A 86 -21.89 -0.51 18.11
CA LEU A 86 -22.38 -1.05 16.83
C LEU A 86 -22.87 0.07 15.90
N LEU A 87 -23.64 1.02 16.41
CA LEU A 87 -24.11 2.16 15.62
C LEU A 87 -22.94 2.98 15.09
N LEU A 88 -21.92 3.24 15.92
CA LEU A 88 -20.72 3.98 15.52
C LEU A 88 -19.96 3.28 14.40
N PHE A 89 -19.68 1.98 14.53
CA PHE A 89 -18.93 1.23 13.50
C PHE A 89 -19.72 1.10 12.19
N VAL A 90 -21.03 0.89 12.26
CA VAL A 90 -21.90 0.86 11.06
C VAL A 90 -21.95 2.24 10.41
N GLY A 91 -22.08 3.30 11.21
CA GLY A 91 -22.03 4.68 10.73
C GLY A 91 -20.72 4.99 10.01
N ALA A 92 -19.58 4.65 10.64
CA ALA A 92 -18.25 4.84 10.06
C ALA A 92 -18.03 4.03 8.77
N PHE A 93 -18.57 2.80 8.71
CA PHE A 93 -18.54 1.99 7.50
C PHE A 93 -19.35 2.63 6.36
N CYS A 94 -20.59 3.03 6.64
CA CYS A 94 -21.45 3.71 5.66
C CYS A 94 -20.83 5.02 5.16
N THR A 95 -20.27 5.84 6.06
CA THR A 95 -19.58 7.08 5.65
C THR A 95 -18.38 6.75 4.76
N SER A 96 -17.58 5.75 5.12
CA SER A 96 -16.43 5.34 4.31
C SER A 96 -16.86 4.95 2.89
N CYS A 97 -17.91 4.14 2.74
CA CYS A 97 -18.45 3.75 1.43
C CYS A 97 -18.88 4.95 0.56
N VAL A 98 -19.43 6.01 1.16
CA VAL A 98 -19.81 7.24 0.43
C VAL A 98 -18.60 8.03 -0.05
N PHE A 99 -17.46 7.97 0.66
CA PHE A 99 -16.25 8.71 0.30
C PHE A 99 -15.32 7.96 -0.66
N VAL A 100 -15.38 6.63 -0.75
CA VAL A 100 -14.52 5.85 -1.67
C VAL A 100 -14.54 6.36 -3.12
N PRO A 101 -15.69 6.68 -3.74
CA PRO A 101 -15.72 7.13 -5.13
C PRO A 101 -15.11 8.51 -5.38
N LYS A 102 -14.84 9.29 -4.33
CA LYS A 102 -14.27 10.65 -4.41
C LYS A 102 -12.75 10.68 -4.28
N ILE A 103 -12.11 9.51 -4.26
CA ILE A 103 -10.65 9.40 -4.16
C ILE A 103 -10.06 9.67 -5.55
N ASP A 104 -9.18 10.65 -5.62
CA ASP A 104 -8.43 10.95 -6.83
C ASP A 104 -7.54 9.77 -7.23
N ILE A 105 -7.57 9.41 -8.51
CA ILE A 105 -6.81 8.28 -9.06
C ILE A 105 -5.56 8.84 -9.72
N GLY A 106 -4.41 8.52 -9.16
CA GLY A 106 -3.12 8.92 -9.72
C GLY A 106 -2.10 9.18 -8.63
N LEU A 107 -0.87 9.39 -9.05
CA LEU A 107 0.17 9.96 -8.20
C LEU A 107 0.61 11.24 -8.89
N GLU A 108 0.50 12.36 -8.17
CA GLU A 108 1.08 13.62 -8.63
C GLU A 108 2.61 13.49 -8.61
N GLU A 109 3.24 13.81 -9.74
CA GLU A 109 4.69 13.65 -9.92
C GLU A 109 5.49 14.48 -8.90
N GLU A 110 4.96 15.65 -8.54
CA GLU A 110 5.53 16.57 -7.55
C GLU A 110 5.66 15.92 -6.17
N LEU A 111 4.73 15.06 -5.78
CA LEU A 111 4.73 14.37 -4.48
C LEU A 111 5.90 13.37 -4.36
N GLY A 112 6.46 12.93 -5.48
CA GLY A 112 7.63 12.05 -5.52
C GLY A 112 8.96 12.78 -5.29
N MET A 113 8.95 14.12 -5.21
CA MET A 113 10.15 14.95 -5.14
C MET A 113 10.37 15.53 -3.74
N PRO A 114 11.63 15.74 -3.32
CA PRO A 114 11.92 16.49 -2.11
C PRO A 114 11.35 17.92 -2.18
N GLU A 115 10.89 18.46 -1.05
CA GLU A 115 10.28 19.80 -0.97
C GLU A 115 11.19 20.94 -1.46
N ASP A 116 12.52 20.79 -1.32
CA ASP A 116 13.51 21.76 -1.78
C ASP A 116 14.07 21.47 -3.19
N SER A 117 13.44 20.56 -3.94
CA SER A 117 13.91 20.17 -5.27
C SER A 117 13.70 21.29 -6.30
N TYR A 118 14.71 21.55 -7.13
CA TYR A 118 14.58 22.45 -8.28
C TYR A 118 13.54 21.97 -9.31
N LEU A 119 13.24 20.66 -9.31
CA LEU A 119 12.29 20.06 -10.23
C LEU A 119 10.85 20.52 -9.98
N LEU A 120 10.49 20.84 -8.73
CA LEU A 120 9.17 21.41 -8.42
C LEU A 120 8.98 22.73 -9.16
N LYS A 121 9.98 23.63 -9.10
CA LYS A 121 9.97 24.88 -9.87
C LYS A 121 9.91 24.61 -11.37
N TYR A 122 10.63 23.61 -11.86
CA TYR A 122 10.61 23.25 -13.28
C TYR A 122 9.21 22.83 -13.73
N PHE A 123 8.49 22.01 -12.96
CA PHE A 123 7.11 21.65 -13.25
C PHE A 123 6.15 22.83 -13.19
N ASP A 124 6.29 23.72 -12.20
CA ASP A 124 5.52 24.98 -12.15
C ASP A 124 5.71 25.81 -13.44
N PHE A 125 6.96 25.90 -13.93
CA PHE A 125 7.26 26.62 -15.16
C PHE A 125 6.76 25.90 -16.41
N LEU A 126 6.80 24.56 -16.44
CA LEU A 126 6.23 23.79 -17.54
C LEU A 126 4.72 23.99 -17.61
N ASP A 127 3.99 23.78 -16.51
CA ASP A 127 2.53 23.93 -16.48
C ASP A 127 2.09 25.35 -16.86
N LYS A 128 2.83 26.37 -16.41
CA LYS A 128 2.48 27.77 -16.65
C LYS A 128 2.82 28.28 -18.06
N TYR A 129 3.91 27.81 -18.67
CA TYR A 129 4.43 28.42 -19.90
C TYR A 129 4.44 27.48 -21.12
N LEU A 130 4.34 26.16 -20.93
CA LEU A 130 4.38 25.22 -22.04
C LEU A 130 2.99 25.11 -22.69
N SER A 131 2.92 25.34 -24.00
CA SER A 131 1.65 25.29 -24.76
C SER A 131 1.42 23.96 -25.49
N VAL A 132 2.30 22.97 -25.31
CA VAL A 132 2.25 21.68 -26.00
C VAL A 132 2.58 20.54 -25.03
N GLY A 133 1.93 19.40 -25.20
CA GLY A 133 2.21 18.19 -24.42
C GLY A 133 3.38 17.35 -24.98
N PRO A 134 3.65 16.19 -24.37
CA PRO A 134 4.58 15.21 -24.91
C PRO A 134 4.17 14.73 -26.32
N PRO A 135 5.11 14.44 -27.23
CA PRO A 135 4.79 13.95 -28.56
C PRO A 135 4.25 12.52 -28.51
N VAL A 136 3.31 12.21 -29.42
CA VAL A 136 2.74 10.87 -29.61
C VAL A 136 3.19 10.33 -30.97
N TYR A 137 3.51 9.03 -31.01
CA TYR A 137 3.94 8.34 -32.22
C TYR A 137 2.91 7.29 -32.64
N PHE A 138 2.35 7.44 -33.84
CA PHE A 138 1.47 6.44 -34.46
C PHE A 138 2.33 5.47 -35.28
N VAL A 139 2.53 4.26 -34.75
CA VAL A 139 3.44 3.27 -35.33
C VAL A 139 2.66 2.26 -36.17
N VAL A 140 2.93 2.23 -37.48
CA VAL A 140 2.45 1.18 -38.39
C VAL A 140 3.36 -0.04 -38.24
N ARG A 141 2.77 -1.20 -37.94
CA ARG A 141 3.48 -2.48 -37.78
C ARG A 141 3.67 -3.17 -39.13
N ASP A 142 4.52 -4.19 -39.15
CA ASP A 142 4.75 -5.03 -40.32
C ASP A 142 3.45 -5.74 -40.77
N GLY A 143 3.36 -6.02 -42.08
CA GLY A 143 2.17 -6.61 -42.71
C GLY A 143 1.39 -5.66 -43.61
N PHE A 144 1.95 -4.49 -43.91
CA PHE A 144 1.41 -3.50 -44.83
C PHE A 144 2.31 -3.37 -46.07
N ASP A 145 1.74 -3.54 -47.26
CA ASP A 145 2.41 -3.30 -48.53
C ASP A 145 2.27 -1.84 -48.95
N PHE A 146 3.27 -1.05 -48.57
CA PHE A 146 3.39 0.35 -49.01
C PHE A 146 3.54 0.51 -50.52
N SER A 147 3.71 -0.57 -51.29
CA SER A 147 3.77 -0.53 -52.75
C SER A 147 2.38 -0.57 -53.39
N ASP A 148 1.37 -1.14 -52.72
CA ASP A 148 -0.01 -1.21 -53.23
C ASP A 148 -0.71 0.15 -53.05
N PRO A 149 -1.19 0.80 -54.14
CA PRO A 149 -1.97 2.03 -54.06
C PRO A 149 -3.20 1.94 -53.16
N ASN A 150 -3.85 0.77 -53.06
CA ASN A 150 -5.04 0.61 -52.22
C ASN A 150 -4.68 0.69 -50.73
N GLU A 151 -3.53 0.13 -50.36
CA GLU A 151 -3.00 0.22 -49.00
C GLU A 151 -2.45 1.62 -48.71
N GLN A 152 -1.74 2.25 -49.66
CA GLN A 152 -1.32 3.65 -49.52
C GLN A 152 -2.50 4.60 -49.19
N ASN A 153 -3.66 4.40 -49.82
CA ASN A 153 -4.86 5.20 -49.61
C ASN A 153 -5.40 5.17 -48.18
N ILE A 154 -5.09 4.13 -47.41
CA ILE A 154 -5.49 3.99 -46.00
C ILE A 154 -4.59 4.86 -45.08
N ILE A 155 -3.39 5.23 -45.52
CA ILE A 155 -2.45 6.02 -44.70
C ILE A 155 -2.42 7.48 -45.14
N CYS A 156 -2.43 7.75 -46.45
CA CYS A 156 -2.17 9.09 -46.98
C CYS A 156 -3.32 10.10 -46.74
N GLN A 157 -2.98 11.39 -46.71
CA GLN A 157 -3.93 12.51 -46.61
C GLN A 157 -3.72 13.45 -47.81
N SER A 158 -3.92 12.92 -49.02
CA SER A 158 -3.82 13.68 -50.26
C SER A 158 -5.05 13.47 -51.15
N ILE A 159 -5.10 14.15 -52.29
CA ILE A 159 -6.20 14.02 -53.24
C ILE A 159 -6.24 12.57 -53.76
N GLY A 160 -7.36 11.89 -53.55
CA GLY A 160 -7.56 10.49 -53.96
C GLY A 160 -7.35 9.46 -52.83
N CYS A 161 -6.88 9.88 -51.66
CA CYS A 161 -6.80 9.03 -50.48
C CYS A 161 -8.17 8.87 -49.82
N ASN A 162 -8.31 7.84 -48.97
CA ASN A 162 -9.54 7.63 -48.22
C ASN A 162 -9.76 8.77 -47.21
N VAL A 163 -11.03 9.11 -47.00
CA VAL A 163 -11.42 10.12 -46.01
C VAL A 163 -11.07 9.65 -44.60
N ASP A 164 -11.24 8.36 -44.32
CA ASP A 164 -10.93 7.74 -43.03
C ASP A 164 -9.48 7.26 -42.90
N SER A 165 -8.54 7.83 -43.66
CA SER A 165 -7.13 7.45 -43.55
C SER A 165 -6.50 7.82 -42.20
N VAL A 166 -5.42 7.15 -41.83
CA VAL A 166 -4.74 7.38 -40.54
C VAL A 166 -4.34 8.84 -40.36
N LEU A 167 -3.73 9.46 -41.38
CA LEU A 167 -3.32 10.87 -41.30
C LEU A 167 -4.53 11.82 -41.27
N ALA A 168 -5.61 11.51 -41.98
CA ALA A 168 -6.84 12.31 -41.93
C ALA A 168 -7.51 12.26 -40.55
N GLN A 169 -7.58 11.07 -39.91
CA GLN A 169 -8.12 10.92 -38.56
C GLN A 169 -7.30 11.67 -37.51
N VAL A 170 -5.97 11.59 -37.59
CA VAL A 170 -5.08 12.34 -36.68
C VAL A 170 -5.25 13.85 -36.87
N PHE A 171 -5.38 14.31 -38.12
CA PHE A 171 -5.64 15.72 -38.41
C PHE A 171 -6.99 16.17 -37.83
N TRP A 172 -8.08 15.43 -38.04
CA TRP A 172 -9.38 15.79 -37.48
C TRP A 172 -9.40 15.77 -35.96
N ALA A 173 -8.69 14.82 -35.32
CA ALA A 173 -8.52 14.81 -33.87
C ALA A 173 -7.75 16.05 -33.38
N SER A 174 -6.76 16.54 -34.15
CA SER A 174 -6.01 17.75 -33.79
C SER A 174 -6.82 19.05 -33.86
N GLU A 175 -7.93 19.05 -34.60
CA GLU A 175 -8.84 20.21 -34.72
C GLU A 175 -9.78 20.34 -33.50
N ALA A 176 -9.99 19.24 -32.76
CA ALA A 176 -10.85 19.17 -31.58
C ALA A 176 -10.06 18.68 -30.34
N PRO A 177 -9.13 19.49 -29.80
CA PRO A 177 -8.19 19.06 -28.75
C PRO A 177 -8.83 18.81 -27.37
N ASP A 178 -10.02 19.38 -27.10
CA ASP A 178 -10.68 19.33 -25.79
C ASP A 178 -11.72 18.20 -25.65
N VAL A 179 -11.86 17.35 -26.69
CA VAL A 179 -12.95 16.35 -26.81
C VAL A 179 -12.44 14.93 -26.62
#